data_AF-A0A8S0GS20-F1
#
_entry.id   AF-A0A8S0GS20-F1
#
_cell.length_a   1.000
_cell.length_b   1.000
_cell.length_c   1.000
_cell.angle_alpha   90.00
_cell.angle_beta   90.00
_cell.angle_gamma   90.00
#
_symmetry.space_group_name_H-M   'P 1'
#
loop_
_entity.id
_entity.type
_entity.pdbx_description
1 polymer ?
#
loop_
_entity_poly.entity_id
_entity_poly.type
_entity_poly.pdbx_seq_one_letter_code
_entity_poly.pdbx_strand_id
1 'polypeptide(L)'
;MLPRFAPKLPAYAGAIRRGEGAYNEIATEYRVPAGRPFLLEGGGVAAGGYGSTYSTCPEVRKVVLFEPGKSYEAYVGLNYIPQANGETAAMCAFAVYQLLPLGKPGAVMPMAVQAKPPVDSKCPGS
;
A
#
# COMPACT_ATOMS: atom_id res chain seq x y z
N MET A 1 -1.59 -19.05 -0.81
CA MET A 1 -1.00 -17.73 -0.58
C MET A 1 0.49 -17.79 -0.86
N LEU A 2 0.96 -17.03 -1.86
CA LEU A 2 2.41 -16.79 -1.99
C LEU A 2 2.88 -16.09 -0.71
N PRO A 3 4.13 -16.34 -0.27
CA PRO A 3 4.66 -15.63 0.87
C PRO A 3 4.68 -14.13 0.59
N ARG A 4 4.20 -13.40 1.57
CA ARG A 4 4.27 -11.95 1.66
C ARG A 4 5.74 -11.51 1.64
N PHE A 5 6.05 -10.49 0.84
CA PHE A 5 7.35 -9.83 0.85
C PHE A 5 7.37 -8.61 1.78
N ALA A 6 6.34 -7.75 1.75
CA ALA A 6 6.36 -6.54 2.54
C ALA A 6 6.33 -6.85 4.05
N PRO A 7 6.88 -6.04 4.96
CA PRO A 7 6.76 -6.27 6.40
C PRO A 7 5.35 -5.92 6.90
N LYS A 8 4.91 -6.56 8.00
CA LYS A 8 3.61 -6.28 8.67
C LYS A 8 3.48 -4.78 8.96
N LEU A 9 2.36 -4.17 8.58
CA LEU A 9 2.09 -2.79 8.97
C LEU A 9 1.86 -2.74 10.49
N PRO A 10 2.46 -1.77 11.18
CA PRO A 10 2.18 -1.57 12.59
C PRO A 10 0.72 -1.19 12.77
N ALA A 11 0.08 -1.74 13.81
CA ALA A 11 -1.21 -1.22 14.26
C ALA A 11 -1.00 0.18 14.86
N TYR A 12 -1.93 1.10 14.61
CA TYR A 12 -1.88 2.44 15.17
C TYR A 12 -3.24 2.86 15.71
N ALA A 13 -3.20 3.76 16.71
CA ALA A 13 -4.39 4.44 17.17
C ALA A 13 -4.83 5.44 16.08
N GLY A 14 -6.08 5.34 15.63
CA GLY A 14 -6.66 6.37 14.77
C GLY A 14 -6.52 7.74 15.43
N ALA A 15 -6.27 8.78 14.63
CA ALA A 15 -6.37 10.15 15.13
C ALA A 15 -7.76 10.33 15.78
N ILE A 16 -7.84 11.13 16.86
CA ILE A 16 -9.04 11.30 17.67
C ILE A 16 -10.14 11.99 16.83
N ARG A 17 -10.82 11.20 16.01
CA ARG A 17 -12.14 11.43 15.43
C ARG A 17 -13.02 10.40 16.11
N ARG A 18 -13.99 10.85 16.91
CA ARG A 18 -14.91 9.94 17.62
C ARG A 18 -15.50 8.94 16.61
N GLY A 19 -15.15 7.65 16.73
CA GLY A 19 -15.70 6.57 15.91
C GLY A 19 -14.69 5.77 15.08
N GLU A 20 -13.44 6.23 14.96
CA GLU A 20 -12.40 5.52 14.19
C GLU A 20 -11.62 4.60 15.16
N GLY A 21 -11.99 3.32 15.23
CA GLY A 21 -11.32 2.32 16.07
C GLY A 21 -9.84 2.09 15.72
N ALA A 22 -9.22 1.08 16.32
CA ALA A 22 -7.85 0.71 15.98
C ALA A 22 -7.76 0.26 14.50
N TYR A 23 -6.87 0.87 13.73
CA TYR A 23 -6.59 0.45 12.36
C TYR A 23 -5.60 -0.72 12.39
N ASN A 24 -6.13 -1.91 12.09
CA ASN A 24 -5.34 -3.12 11.94
C ASN A 24 -5.04 -3.38 10.47
N GLU A 25 -3.88 -3.94 10.19
CA GLU A 25 -3.57 -4.39 8.83
C GLU A 25 -4.56 -5.47 8.37
N ILE A 26 -5.07 -5.31 7.15
CA ILE A 26 -5.89 -6.29 6.45
C ILE A 26 -5.04 -6.92 5.34
N ALA A 27 -4.68 -8.19 5.49
CA ALA A 27 -3.98 -8.97 4.48
C ALA A 27 -4.98 -9.87 3.74
N THR A 28 -5.26 -9.55 2.47
CA THR A 28 -6.31 -10.21 1.66
C THR A 28 -5.83 -10.44 0.23
N GLU A 29 -6.41 -11.43 -0.45
CA GLU A 29 -6.13 -11.75 -1.85
C GLU A 29 -7.32 -11.33 -2.73
N TYR A 30 -7.04 -10.67 -3.86
CA TYR A 30 -8.06 -10.27 -4.84
C TYR A 30 -7.68 -10.74 -6.23
N ARG A 31 -8.68 -11.17 -7.02
CA ARG A 31 -8.52 -11.39 -8.46
C ARG A 31 -8.90 -10.13 -9.20
N VAL A 32 -8.01 -9.64 -10.05
CA VAL A 32 -8.21 -8.41 -10.83
C VAL A 32 -8.12 -8.70 -12.33
N PRO A 33 -8.81 -7.94 -13.19
CA PRO A 33 -8.66 -8.08 -14.64
C PRO A 33 -7.22 -7.82 -15.09
N ALA A 34 -6.63 -8.77 -15.80
CA ALA A 34 -5.32 -8.62 -16.39
C ALA A 34 -5.38 -7.87 -17.73
N GLY A 35 -4.28 -7.22 -18.13
CA GLY A 35 -4.14 -6.53 -19.41
C GLY A 35 -4.93 -5.23 -19.54
N ARG A 36 -5.53 -4.73 -18.45
CA ARG A 36 -6.24 -3.45 -18.42
C ARG A 36 -5.69 -2.56 -17.30
N PRO A 37 -5.72 -1.23 -17.47
CA PRO A 37 -5.40 -0.30 -16.39
C PRO A 37 -6.30 -0.55 -15.19
N PHE A 38 -5.69 -0.75 -14.03
CA PHE A 38 -6.38 -0.98 -12.76
C PHE A 38 -6.04 0.16 -11.79
N LEU A 39 -7.06 0.79 -11.24
CA LEU A 39 -6.91 1.90 -10.29
C LEU A 39 -6.84 1.35 -8.86
N LEU A 40 -5.75 1.65 -8.18
CA LEU A 40 -5.61 1.44 -6.74
C LEU A 40 -5.73 2.79 -6.04
N GLU A 41 -6.64 2.87 -5.06
CA GLU A 41 -6.87 4.06 -4.25
C GLU A 41 -6.65 3.74 -2.77
N GLY A 42 -5.81 4.52 -2.10
CA GLY A 42 -5.68 4.54 -0.65
C GLY A 42 -6.47 5.71 -0.10
N GLY A 43 -7.44 5.45 0.78
CA GLY A 43 -8.36 6.46 1.36
C GLY A 43 -7.74 7.42 2.39
N GLY A 44 -6.41 7.53 2.43
CA GLY A 44 -5.69 8.29 3.44
C GLY A 44 -5.65 7.60 4.80
N VAL A 45 -4.73 8.04 5.66
CA VAL A 45 -4.54 7.53 7.01
C VAL A 45 -4.27 8.69 7.95
N ALA A 46 -4.85 8.67 9.15
CA ALA A 46 -4.49 9.57 10.23
C ALA A 46 -4.20 8.76 11.51
N ALA A 47 -2.99 8.89 12.02
CA ALA A 47 -2.53 8.21 13.23
C ALA A 47 -2.24 9.22 14.34
N GLY A 48 -2.73 8.93 15.55
CA GLY A 48 -2.37 9.67 16.75
C GLY A 48 -0.99 9.26 17.27
N GLY A 49 -0.19 10.25 17.68
CA GLY A 49 1.12 10.07 18.32
C GLY A 49 1.11 10.44 19.81
N TYR A 50 2.29 10.71 20.37
CA TYR A 50 2.41 11.14 21.77
C TYR A 50 1.92 12.58 21.94
N GLY A 51 1.07 12.82 22.95
CA GLY A 51 0.48 14.14 23.21
C GLY A 51 -0.47 14.60 22.10
N SER A 52 -0.21 15.78 21.51
CA SER A 52 -1.02 16.37 20.42
C SER A 52 -0.39 16.21 19.04
N THR A 53 0.51 15.24 18.87
CA THR A 53 1.16 14.97 17.58
C THR A 53 0.32 14.02 16.74
N TYR A 54 0.22 14.29 15.44
CA TYR A 54 -0.52 13.46 14.49
C TYR A 54 0.33 13.23 13.25
N SER A 55 0.29 12.00 12.73
CA SER A 55 0.87 11.64 11.44
C SER A 55 -0.26 11.38 10.45
N THR A 56 -0.16 11.96 9.26
CA THR A 56 -1.19 11.80 8.23
C THR A 56 -0.58 11.37 6.91
N CYS A 57 -1.19 10.38 6.26
CA CYS A 57 -0.96 10.08 4.86
C CYS A 57 -2.12 10.59 4.02
N PRO A 58 -1.84 11.35 2.95
CA PRO A 58 -2.88 11.80 2.05
C PRO A 58 -3.50 10.62 1.32
N GLU A 59 -4.68 10.85 0.75
CA GLU A 59 -5.21 9.97 -0.27
C GLU A 59 -4.22 9.84 -1.42
N VAL A 60 -4.14 8.65 -1.99
CA VAL A 60 -3.19 8.35 -3.06
C VAL A 60 -3.82 7.41 -4.06
N ARG A 61 -3.62 7.72 -5.33
CA ARG A 61 -4.18 6.99 -6.45
C ARG A 61 -3.07 6.58 -7.39
N LYS A 62 -3.04 5.31 -7.77
CA LYS A 62 -2.06 4.79 -8.73
C LYS A 62 -2.75 3.87 -9.72
N VAL A 63 -2.43 4.05 -10.99
CA VAL A 63 -2.85 3.16 -12.06
C VAL A 63 -1.74 2.15 -12.31
N VAL A 64 -2.10 0.87 -12.25
CA VAL A 64 -1.19 -0.26 -12.46
C VAL A 64 -1.74 -1.12 -13.59
N LEU A 65 -0.83 -1.66 -14.42
CA LEU A 65 -1.16 -2.66 -15.42
C LEU A 65 -0.71 -4.03 -14.91
N PHE A 66 -1.67 -4.90 -14.63
CA PHE A 66 -1.38 -6.27 -14.19
C PHE A 66 -1.31 -7.22 -15.37
N GLU A 67 -0.34 -8.13 -15.35
CA GLU A 67 -0.16 -9.14 -16.38
C GLU A 67 -0.85 -10.47 -16.01
N PRO A 68 -1.35 -11.21 -17.00
CA PRO A 68 -2.06 -12.46 -16.76
C PRO A 68 -1.15 -13.51 -16.15
N GLY A 69 -1.66 -14.25 -15.17
CA GLY A 69 -0.93 -15.34 -14.51
C GLY A 69 0.18 -14.89 -13.55
N LYS A 70 0.39 -13.58 -13.36
CA LYS A 70 1.36 -13.04 -12.41
C LYS A 70 0.72 -12.72 -11.07
N SER A 71 1.52 -12.78 -10.01
CA SER A 71 1.11 -12.43 -8.66
C SER A 71 1.72 -11.11 -8.23
N TYR A 72 0.92 -10.32 -7.51
CA TYR A 72 1.30 -8.98 -7.08
C TYR A 72 0.96 -8.77 -5.61
N GLU A 73 1.73 -7.94 -4.94
CA GLU A 73 1.52 -7.49 -3.57
C GLU A 73 1.42 -5.97 -3.55
N ALA A 74 0.31 -5.44 -3.03
CA ALA A 74 0.13 -4.02 -2.79
C ALA A 74 0.36 -3.72 -1.31
N TYR A 75 1.27 -2.80 -1.02
CA TYR A 75 1.62 -2.36 0.33
C TYR A 75 1.21 -0.88 0.49
N VAL A 76 0.13 -0.66 1.23
CA VAL A 76 -0.51 0.66 1.37
C VAL A 76 -0.81 0.94 2.84
N GLY A 77 -0.32 2.06 3.37
CA GLY A 77 -0.61 2.47 4.74
C GLY A 77 0.44 3.38 5.35
N LEU A 78 0.45 3.45 6.68
CA LEU A 78 1.43 4.18 7.47
C LEU A 78 2.44 3.19 8.05
N ASN A 79 3.72 3.43 7.78
CA ASN A 79 4.82 2.65 8.38
C ASN A 79 5.72 3.58 9.21
N TYR A 80 6.42 3.04 10.20
CA TYR A 80 7.41 3.78 10.98
C TYR A 80 8.79 3.22 10.67
N ILE A 81 9.66 4.07 10.12
CA ILE A 81 11.03 3.69 9.77
C ILE A 81 12.03 4.32 10.74
N PRO A 82 13.06 3.59 11.20
CA PRO A 82 14.13 4.17 11.98
C PRO A 82 14.93 5.15 11.12
N GLN A 83 15.25 6.29 11.69
CA GLN A 83 16.12 7.30 11.11
C GLN A 83 17.54 7.18 11.67
N ALA A 84 18.52 7.77 10.97
CA ALA A 84 19.93 7.73 11.35
C ALA A 84 20.21 8.37 12.73
N ASN A 85 19.33 9.25 13.19
CA ASN A 85 19.39 9.89 14.52
C ASN A 85 18.79 9.03 15.64
N GLY A 86 18.29 7.82 15.35
CA GLY A 86 17.65 6.93 16.32
C GLY A 86 16.16 7.22 16.56
N GLU A 87 15.60 8.26 15.93
CA GLU A 87 14.16 8.52 15.96
C GLU A 87 13.42 7.64 14.95
N THR A 88 12.10 7.52 15.11
CA THR A 88 11.25 6.87 14.11
C THR A 88 10.45 7.92 13.35
N ALA A 89 10.49 7.85 12.02
CA ALA A 89 9.70 8.72 11.17
C ALA A 89 8.55 7.96 10.54
N ALA A 90 7.39 8.61 10.51
CA ALA A 90 6.22 8.12 9.83
C ALA A 90 6.43 8.24 8.31
N MET A 91 6.26 7.14 7.59
CA MET A 91 6.37 7.04 6.14
C MET A 91 5.05 6.56 5.57
N CYS A 92 4.55 7.27 4.56
CA CYS A 92 3.40 6.84 3.79
C CYS A 92 3.83 5.81 2.75
N ALA A 93 3.44 4.56 3.00
CA ALA A 93 3.68 3.47 2.10
C ALA A 93 2.59 3.43 1.02
N PHE A 94 3.03 3.42 -0.24
CA PHE A 94 2.20 3.00 -1.36
C PHE A 94 3.13 2.39 -2.43
N ALA A 95 3.28 1.08 -2.38
CA ALA A 95 4.09 0.33 -3.32
C ALA A 95 3.31 -0.87 -3.86
N VAL A 96 3.61 -1.25 -5.10
CA VAL A 96 3.10 -2.47 -5.72
C VAL A 96 4.30 -3.26 -6.19
N TYR A 97 4.38 -4.52 -5.78
CA TYR A 97 5.45 -5.43 -6.15
C TYR A 97 4.87 -6.58 -6.95
N GLN A 98 5.54 -6.95 -8.05
CA GLN A 98 5.34 -8.23 -8.69
C GLN A 98 6.14 -9.27 -7.91
N LEU A 99 5.50 -10.39 -7.55
CA LEU A 99 6.13 -11.49 -6.84
C LEU A 99 6.62 -12.52 -7.86
N LEU A 100 7.93 -12.55 -8.12
CA LEU A 100 8.55 -13.56 -8.96
C LEU A 100 8.80 -14.83 -8.13
N PRO A 101 8.24 -15.99 -8.51
CA PRO A 101 8.57 -17.23 -7.83
C PRO A 101 10.04 -17.59 -8.09
N LEU A 102 10.80 -17.77 -7.02
CA LEU A 102 12.11 -18.41 -7.09
C LEU A 102 11.86 -19.92 -7.05
N GLY A 103 12.65 -20.73 -7.75
CA GLY A 103 12.40 -22.18 -7.94
C GLY A 103 12.32 -23.05 -6.66
N LYS A 104 12.35 -22.44 -5.47
CA LYS A 104 12.06 -23.07 -4.18
C LYS A 104 10.65 -22.72 -3.73
N PRO A 105 9.85 -23.69 -3.24
CA PRO A 105 8.53 -23.42 -2.69
C PRO A 105 8.59 -22.32 -1.62
N GLY A 106 7.77 -21.30 -1.78
CA GLY A 106 7.69 -20.19 -0.82
C GLY A 106 8.85 -19.19 -0.86
N ALA A 107 9.71 -19.22 -1.88
CA ALA A 107 10.67 -18.16 -2.13
C ALA A 107 10.15 -17.25 -3.24
N VAL A 108 10.07 -15.94 -2.97
CA VAL A 108 9.66 -14.93 -3.96
C VAL A 108 10.68 -13.80 -4.02
N MET A 109 10.93 -13.27 -5.21
CA MET A 109 11.69 -12.04 -5.42
C MET A 109 10.70 -10.91 -5.79
N PRO A 110 10.63 -9.84 -5.00
CA PRO A 110 9.79 -8.69 -5.32
C PRO A 110 10.43 -7.84 -6.41
N MET A 111 9.65 -7.42 -7.38
CA MET A 111 10.02 -6.38 -8.33
C MET A 111 9.06 -5.22 -8.20
N ALA A 112 9.59 -4.03 -7.92
CA ALA A 112 8.77 -2.81 -7.86
C ALA A 112 8.10 -2.58 -9.22
N VAL A 113 6.79 -2.42 -9.22
CA VAL A 113 6.01 -2.13 -10.42
C VAL A 113 5.98 -0.62 -10.63
N GLN A 114 6.32 -0.20 -11.84
CA GLN A 114 6.18 1.20 -12.24
C GLN A 114 4.70 1.54 -12.38
N ALA A 115 4.15 2.24 -11.40
CA ALA A 115 2.81 2.77 -11.46
C ALA A 115 2.77 4.14 -12.17
N LYS A 116 1.63 4.47 -12.75
CA LYS A 116 1.34 5.78 -13.34
C LYS A 116 0.36 6.56 -12.46
N PRO A 117 0.45 7.89 -12.40
CA PRO A 117 -0.63 8.68 -11.82
C PRO A 117 -1.92 8.46 -12.65
N PRO A 118 -3.11 8.55 -12.03
CA PRO A 118 -4.36 8.60 -12.78
C PRO A 118 -4.40 9.86 -13.65
N VAL A 119 -5.25 9.82 -14.69
CA VAL A 119 -5.51 10.98 -15.53
C VAL A 119 -6.76 11.67 -14.99
N ASP A 120 -6.66 12.96 -14.67
CA ASP A 120 -7.79 13.75 -14.13
C ASP A 120 -8.73 14.28 -15.24
N SER A 121 -8.34 14.15 -16.51
CA SER A 121 -9.15 14.60 -17.63
C SER A 121 -10.32 13.63 -17.88
N LYS A 122 -11.53 14.17 -17.93
CA LYS A 122 -12.69 13.42 -18.41
C LYS A 122 -12.44 12.91 -19.82
N CYS A 123 -12.81 11.66 -20.11
CA CYS A 123 -12.87 11.18 -21.48
C CYS A 123 -13.78 12.14 -22.27
N PRO A 124 -13.37 12.63 -23.46
CA PRO A 124 -14.29 13.33 -24.34
C PRO A 124 -15.45 12.37 -24.64
N GLY A 125 -16.65 12.78 -24.23
CA GLY A 125 -17.85 11.97 -24.42
C GLY A 125 -18.06 11.70 -25.91
N SER A 126 -18.26 10.43 -26.25
CA SER A 126 -18.79 9.98 -27.54
C SER A 126 -20.29 10.17 -27.58
#